data_AF-A0A8S8YY00-F1
#
_entry.id   AF-A0A8S8YY00-F1
#
_cell.length_a   1.000
_cell.length_b   1.000
_cell.length_c   1.000
_cell.angle_alpha   90.00
_cell.angle_beta   90.00
_cell.angle_gamma   90.00
#
_symmetry.space_group_name_H-M   'P 1'
#
loop_
_entity.id
_entity.type
_entity.pdbx_description
1 polymer ?
#
loop_
_entity_poly.entity_id
_entity_poly.type
_entity_poly.pdbx_seq_one_letter_code
_entity_poly.pdbx_strand_id
1 'polypeptide(L)'
;MEADGDFDALTYSLINVEYFQHQHERHMQSIVNNLAMIRTFTGVCADLQEFVYEGNNLVDGSNVDYWGISFGGLRGPALMSMVPEVDRGVLWVGGSSFTQQIERSTHYITFEMLFAESIAYPSRNDRGIMIATMQSIWDSLDAETFLPYHENGIEGLIQPFQMLYITSMNDFQVSTLSCDRAVRTAGIQNLESSPWHPWGVDLTSGPIEGSGVVYFDGDFPEVPVGNLAGSLDYHSHAHGQIRGVPEAYNMGFEYLDSGIIIDTCNDSCTFEGVWD
;
A
#
# COMPACT_ATOMS: atom_id res chain seq x y z
N MET A 1 14.77 1.19 -11.12
CA MET A 1 15.15 0.72 -12.48
C MET A 1 13.88 0.22 -13.12
N GLU A 2 13.31 0.97 -14.07
CA GLU A 2 12.43 0.34 -15.06
C GLU A 2 13.28 -0.67 -15.82
N ALA A 3 12.82 -1.91 -15.87
CA ALA A 3 13.48 -2.92 -16.68
C ALA A 3 13.03 -2.69 -18.13
N ASP A 4 13.98 -2.72 -19.07
CA ASP A 4 13.66 -2.73 -20.50
C ASP A 4 12.52 -3.72 -20.78
N GLY A 5 11.42 -3.24 -21.37
CA GLY A 5 10.23 -4.03 -21.70
C GLY A 5 9.00 -3.83 -20.79
N ASP A 6 9.10 -3.02 -19.71
CA ASP A 6 7.95 -2.70 -18.83
C ASP A 6 6.77 -2.10 -19.61
N PHE A 7 7.04 -1.06 -20.40
CA PHE A 7 6.03 -0.38 -21.21
C PHE A 7 5.42 -1.29 -22.27
N ASP A 8 6.23 -2.10 -22.94
CA ASP A 8 5.76 -3.01 -23.99
C ASP A 8 4.84 -4.07 -23.38
N ALA A 9 5.27 -4.72 -22.30
CA ALA A 9 4.49 -5.75 -21.65
C ALA A 9 3.14 -5.21 -21.11
N LEU A 10 3.14 -3.97 -20.60
CA LEU A 10 1.91 -3.32 -20.15
C LEU A 10 1.01 -2.92 -21.32
N THR A 11 1.59 -2.40 -22.41
CA THR A 11 0.89 -2.07 -23.65
C THR A 11 0.19 -3.32 -24.22
N TYR A 12 0.89 -4.44 -24.31
CA TYR A 12 0.29 -5.71 -24.75
C TYR A 12 -0.83 -6.18 -23.81
N SER A 13 -0.67 -6.00 -22.50
CA SER A 13 -1.70 -6.36 -21.51
C SER A 13 -2.98 -5.54 -21.65
N LEU A 14 -2.86 -4.26 -22.00
CA LEU A 14 -4.01 -3.37 -22.21
C LEU A 14 -4.74 -3.67 -23.54
N ILE A 15 -4.05 -4.23 -24.54
CA ILE A 15 -4.67 -4.69 -25.80
C ILE A 15 -5.26 -6.09 -25.67
N ASN A 16 -4.58 -7.00 -24.96
CA ASN A 16 -5.06 -8.34 -24.62
C ASN A 16 -4.79 -8.64 -23.14
N VAL A 17 -5.87 -8.67 -22.37
CA VAL A 17 -5.83 -8.84 -20.90
C VAL A 17 -5.27 -10.17 -20.42
N GLU A 18 -5.19 -11.19 -21.26
CA GLU A 18 -4.52 -12.46 -20.91
C GLU A 18 -3.06 -12.22 -20.50
N TYR A 19 -2.41 -11.20 -21.04
CA TYR A 19 -1.03 -10.87 -20.72
C TYR A 19 -0.85 -10.16 -19.36
N PHE A 20 -1.92 -9.76 -18.67
CA PHE A 20 -1.81 -9.24 -17.30
C PHE A 20 -1.25 -10.29 -16.31
N GLN A 21 -1.35 -11.58 -16.64
CA GLN A 21 -0.65 -12.64 -15.89
C GLN A 21 0.87 -12.37 -15.82
N HIS A 22 1.50 -11.85 -16.87
CA HIS A 22 2.94 -11.57 -16.84
C HIS A 22 3.26 -10.42 -15.90
N GLN A 23 2.42 -9.39 -15.83
CA GLN A 23 2.62 -8.30 -14.86
C GLN A 23 2.50 -8.83 -13.43
N HIS A 24 1.56 -9.73 -13.20
CA HIS A 24 1.41 -10.41 -11.93
C HIS A 24 2.64 -11.24 -11.56
N GLU A 25 3.15 -12.08 -12.47
CA GLU A 25 4.35 -12.90 -12.26
C GLU A 25 5.58 -12.05 -11.94
N ARG A 26 5.73 -10.90 -12.59
CA ARG A 26 6.82 -9.96 -12.31
C ARG A 26 6.69 -9.35 -10.92
N HIS A 27 5.46 -9.15 -10.45
CA HIS A 27 5.23 -8.71 -9.09
C HIS A 27 5.53 -9.81 -8.06
N MET A 28 5.19 -11.08 -8.34
CA MET A 28 5.65 -12.22 -7.51
C MET A 28 7.17 -12.25 -7.42
N GLN A 29 7.86 -12.08 -8.56
CA GLN A 29 9.31 -12.03 -8.60
C GLN A 29 9.88 -10.86 -7.76
N SER A 30 9.18 -9.72 -7.69
CA SER A 30 9.57 -8.61 -6.82
C SER A 30 9.55 -8.99 -5.35
N ILE A 31 8.54 -9.74 -4.88
CA ILE A 31 8.54 -10.26 -3.50
C ILE A 31 9.70 -11.23 -3.28
N VAL A 32 9.93 -12.18 -4.20
CA VAL A 32 11.05 -13.12 -4.11
C VAL A 32 12.39 -12.40 -4.05
N ASN A 33 12.57 -11.33 -4.83
CA ASN A 33 13.78 -10.51 -4.82
C ASN A 33 13.97 -9.81 -3.46
N ASN A 34 12.90 -9.25 -2.88
CA ASN A 34 12.95 -8.65 -1.54
C ASN A 34 13.28 -9.69 -0.47
N LEU A 35 12.64 -10.86 -0.52
CA LEU A 35 12.93 -11.98 0.38
C LEU A 35 14.40 -12.37 0.30
N ALA A 36 14.92 -12.62 -0.92
CA ALA A 36 16.30 -13.02 -1.11
C ALA A 36 17.28 -11.95 -0.61
N MET A 37 17.00 -10.68 -0.87
CA MET A 37 17.80 -9.56 -0.39
C MET A 37 17.82 -9.52 1.14
N ILE A 38 16.66 -9.45 1.77
CA ILE A 38 16.53 -9.33 3.23
C ILE A 38 17.19 -10.52 3.91
N ARG A 39 16.84 -11.75 3.52
CA ARG A 39 17.43 -12.99 4.05
C ARG A 39 18.95 -13.04 3.92
N THR A 40 19.49 -12.50 2.84
CA THR A 40 20.94 -12.47 2.62
C THR A 40 21.61 -11.50 3.59
N PHE A 41 21.07 -10.28 3.71
CA PHE A 41 21.62 -9.23 4.57
C PHE A 41 21.45 -9.51 6.06
N THR A 42 20.33 -10.08 6.49
CA THR A 42 20.11 -10.49 7.89
C THR A 42 20.81 -11.80 8.25
N GLY A 43 21.19 -12.59 7.24
CA GLY A 43 21.87 -13.87 7.39
C GLY A 43 23.37 -13.75 7.13
N VAL A 44 23.85 -14.46 6.09
CA VAL A 44 25.29 -14.64 5.81
C VAL A 44 26.07 -13.35 5.61
N CYS A 45 25.42 -12.26 5.18
CA CYS A 45 26.09 -10.98 5.02
C CYS A 45 26.27 -10.24 6.35
N ALA A 46 25.40 -10.41 7.34
CA ALA A 46 25.53 -9.73 8.62
C ALA A 46 26.86 -10.02 9.33
N ASP A 47 27.47 -11.18 9.08
CA ASP A 47 28.74 -11.61 9.70
C ASP A 47 30.01 -11.20 8.92
N LEU A 48 29.87 -10.53 7.77
CA LEU A 48 31.00 -10.13 6.94
C LEU A 48 31.80 -8.99 7.58
N GLN A 49 33.14 -9.11 7.57
CA GLN A 49 34.03 -8.10 8.14
C GLN A 49 33.92 -6.74 7.43
N GLU A 50 33.51 -6.75 6.16
CA GLU A 50 33.26 -5.56 5.35
C GLU A 50 32.10 -4.71 5.89
N PHE A 51 31.18 -5.29 6.66
CA PHE A 51 30.11 -4.56 7.35
C PHE A 51 30.45 -4.23 8.80
N VAL A 52 31.68 -4.44 9.24
CA VAL A 52 32.15 -4.03 10.57
C VAL A 52 32.99 -2.76 10.46
N TYR A 53 32.56 -1.70 11.14
CA TYR A 53 33.29 -0.43 11.22
C TYR A 53 33.54 -0.05 12.68
N GLU A 54 34.81 0.13 13.04
CA GLU A 54 35.26 0.45 14.40
C GLU A 54 34.72 -0.53 15.47
N GLY A 55 34.55 -1.81 15.11
CA GLY A 55 34.03 -2.85 15.99
C GLY A 55 32.49 -2.88 16.11
N ASN A 56 31.77 -2.02 15.39
CA ASN A 56 30.32 -2.03 15.30
C ASN A 56 29.86 -2.72 14.02
N ASN A 57 28.88 -3.61 14.13
CA ASN A 57 28.21 -4.16 12.96
C ASN A 57 27.26 -3.10 12.37
N LEU A 58 27.42 -2.80 11.08
CA LEU A 58 26.60 -1.84 10.36
C LEU A 58 25.27 -2.43 9.86
N VAL A 59 25.09 -3.74 9.94
CA VAL A 59 23.85 -4.43 9.56
C VAL A 59 23.21 -4.97 10.83
N ASP A 60 22.15 -4.30 11.28
CA ASP A 60 21.27 -4.83 12.31
C ASP A 60 20.16 -5.66 11.65
N GLY A 61 20.27 -6.98 11.77
CA GLY A 61 19.26 -7.92 11.28
C GLY A 61 18.21 -8.31 12.32
N SER A 62 18.26 -7.72 13.53
CA SER A 62 17.35 -8.09 14.62
C SER A 62 15.98 -7.42 14.55
N ASN A 63 15.89 -6.30 13.83
CA ASN A 63 14.65 -5.59 13.54
C ASN A 63 14.65 -5.11 12.08
N VAL A 64 13.83 -5.72 11.24
CA VAL A 64 13.69 -5.33 9.83
C VAL A 64 12.27 -4.89 9.56
N ASP A 65 12.11 -3.60 9.37
CA ASP A 65 10.82 -2.97 9.15
C ASP A 65 10.50 -2.76 7.66
N TYR A 66 9.21 -2.73 7.33
CA TYR A 66 8.73 -2.38 6.00
C TYR A 66 8.14 -0.97 5.94
N TRP A 67 8.57 -0.19 4.95
CA TRP A 67 7.92 1.08 4.62
C TRP A 67 7.44 1.03 3.17
N GLY A 68 6.14 0.79 3.00
CA GLY A 68 5.48 0.71 1.70
C GLY A 68 4.66 1.95 1.43
N ILE A 69 4.98 2.66 0.35
CA ILE A 69 4.22 3.84 -0.10
C ILE A 69 3.43 3.47 -1.35
N SER A 70 2.17 3.91 -1.45
CA SER A 70 1.36 3.80 -2.66
C SER A 70 1.14 2.34 -3.06
N PHE A 71 1.60 1.94 -4.24
CA PHE A 71 1.65 0.54 -4.67
C PHE A 71 2.43 -0.36 -3.69
N GLY A 72 3.44 0.16 -3.00
CA GLY A 72 4.08 -0.55 -1.89
C GLY A 72 3.13 -0.77 -0.71
N GLY A 73 2.29 0.21 -0.39
CA GLY A 73 1.25 0.07 0.65
C GLY A 73 0.14 -0.94 0.27
N LEU A 74 -0.21 -1.04 -1.01
CA LEU A 74 -1.15 -2.05 -1.54
C LEU A 74 -0.62 -3.48 -1.49
N ARG A 75 0.71 -3.64 -1.55
CA ARG A 75 1.42 -4.93 -1.68
C ARG A 75 2.17 -5.33 -0.43
N GLY A 76 2.32 -4.41 0.52
CA GLY A 76 2.99 -4.60 1.79
C GLY A 76 2.48 -5.80 2.58
N PRO A 77 1.15 -6.01 2.74
CA PRO A 77 0.64 -7.18 3.44
C PRO A 77 1.11 -8.50 2.83
N ALA A 78 1.16 -8.60 1.49
CA ALA A 78 1.70 -9.77 0.81
C ALA A 78 3.20 -9.95 1.11
N LEU A 79 3.99 -8.88 1.05
CA LEU A 79 5.42 -8.94 1.35
C LEU A 79 5.69 -9.37 2.79
N MET A 80 5.09 -8.69 3.78
CA MET A 80 5.30 -8.98 5.20
C MET A 80 4.82 -10.39 5.56
N SER A 81 3.72 -10.86 4.95
CA SER A 81 3.26 -12.24 5.16
C SER A 81 4.19 -13.33 4.62
N MET A 82 5.06 -13.02 3.65
CA MET A 82 5.92 -13.98 2.97
C MET A 82 7.40 -13.85 3.35
N VAL A 83 7.82 -12.73 3.94
CA VAL A 83 9.20 -12.46 4.36
C VAL A 83 9.27 -12.52 5.88
N PRO A 84 9.72 -13.64 6.49
CA PRO A 84 9.64 -13.85 7.94
C PRO A 84 10.44 -12.85 8.78
N GLU A 85 11.47 -12.23 8.21
CA GLU A 85 12.28 -11.21 8.88
C GLU A 85 11.53 -9.89 9.06
N VAL A 86 10.44 -9.68 8.32
CA VAL A 86 9.69 -8.43 8.30
C VAL A 86 8.32 -8.65 8.94
N ASP A 87 8.24 -8.40 10.24
CA ASP A 87 7.03 -8.59 11.03
C ASP A 87 6.27 -7.29 11.30
N ARG A 88 6.80 -6.14 10.88
CA ARG A 88 6.18 -4.83 11.07
C ARG A 88 6.36 -3.92 9.87
N GLY A 89 5.34 -3.11 9.58
CA GLY A 89 5.49 -2.07 8.58
C GLY A 89 4.49 -0.92 8.59
N VAL A 90 4.87 0.19 7.98
CA VAL A 90 4.00 1.33 7.69
C VAL A 90 3.55 1.26 6.23
N LEU A 91 2.24 1.25 6.04
CA LEU A 91 1.55 1.20 4.75
C LEU A 91 0.99 2.59 4.44
N TRP A 92 1.82 3.39 3.80
CA TRP A 92 1.53 4.79 3.51
C TRP A 92 0.73 4.94 2.22
N VAL A 93 -0.38 5.69 2.28
CA VAL A 93 -1.32 5.92 1.16
C VAL A 93 -1.60 4.63 0.38
N GLY A 94 -1.76 3.55 1.15
CA GLY A 94 -2.00 2.20 0.67
C GLY A 94 -3.46 1.79 0.85
N GLY A 95 -3.72 0.52 0.59
CA GLY A 95 -5.05 -0.06 0.79
C GLY A 95 -5.06 -1.53 0.39
N SER A 96 -6.18 -1.97 -0.13
CA SER A 96 -6.38 -3.32 -0.68
C SER A 96 -7.33 -3.25 -1.89
N SER A 97 -7.70 -4.39 -2.48
CA SER A 97 -8.79 -4.32 -3.45
C SER A 97 -8.35 -3.78 -4.82
N PHE A 98 -7.23 -4.26 -5.40
CA PHE A 98 -6.65 -3.55 -6.54
C PHE A 98 -7.63 -3.42 -7.72
N THR A 99 -8.36 -4.49 -8.08
CA THR A 99 -9.38 -4.42 -9.15
C THR A 99 -10.50 -3.41 -8.87
N GLN A 100 -10.86 -3.22 -7.61
CA GLN A 100 -11.98 -2.37 -7.20
C GLN A 100 -11.60 -0.89 -7.12
N GLN A 101 -10.31 -0.59 -7.02
CA GLN A 101 -9.80 0.77 -6.98
C GLN A 101 -9.23 1.27 -8.32
N ILE A 102 -8.83 0.37 -9.25
CA ILE A 102 -8.18 0.75 -10.52
C ILE A 102 -8.92 1.88 -11.23
N GLU A 103 -10.22 1.74 -11.49
CA GLU A 103 -10.98 2.76 -12.26
C GLU A 103 -11.13 4.10 -11.53
N ARG A 104 -10.84 4.14 -10.22
CA ARG A 104 -10.79 5.37 -9.40
C ARG A 104 -9.40 5.98 -9.33
N SER A 105 -8.37 5.22 -9.71
CA SER A 105 -7.01 5.71 -9.68
C SER A 105 -6.79 6.77 -10.76
N THR A 106 -6.15 7.88 -10.42
CA THR A 106 -5.68 8.89 -11.36
C THR A 106 -4.72 8.29 -12.39
N HIS A 107 -3.95 7.25 -12.02
CA HIS A 107 -3.11 6.50 -12.96
C HIS A 107 -3.90 5.76 -14.04
N TYR A 108 -5.16 5.39 -13.77
CA TYR A 108 -6.01 4.73 -14.76
C TYR A 108 -6.35 5.63 -15.93
N ILE A 109 -6.34 6.96 -15.78
CA ILE A 109 -6.58 7.89 -16.90
C ILE A 109 -5.59 7.61 -18.04
N THR A 110 -4.32 7.36 -17.72
CA THR A 110 -3.30 7.02 -18.73
C THR A 110 -3.51 5.63 -19.31
N PHE A 111 -3.87 4.63 -18.50
CA PHE A 111 -4.10 3.27 -18.98
C PHE A 111 -5.38 3.16 -19.84
N GLU A 112 -6.42 3.90 -19.48
CA GLU A 112 -7.68 3.94 -20.21
C GLU A 112 -7.47 4.42 -21.64
N MET A 113 -6.55 5.37 -21.89
CA MET A 113 -6.25 5.86 -23.24
C MET A 113 -5.95 4.72 -24.22
N LEU A 114 -5.17 3.70 -23.80
CA LEU A 114 -4.89 2.54 -24.63
C LEU A 114 -5.97 1.45 -24.50
N PHE A 115 -6.46 1.22 -23.28
CA PHE A 115 -7.42 0.14 -23.01
C PHE A 115 -8.76 0.36 -23.73
N ALA A 116 -9.14 1.62 -23.95
CA ALA A 116 -10.36 2.03 -24.65
C ALA A 116 -10.20 2.13 -26.18
N GLU A 117 -9.02 1.86 -26.73
CA GLU A 117 -8.81 1.90 -28.19
C GLU A 117 -9.64 0.86 -28.94
N SER A 118 -9.93 1.15 -30.21
CA SER A 118 -10.74 0.27 -31.08
C SER A 118 -10.15 -1.13 -31.29
N ILE A 119 -8.83 -1.28 -31.15
CA ILE A 119 -8.11 -2.56 -31.24
C ILE A 119 -8.11 -3.36 -29.93
N ALA A 120 -8.57 -2.73 -28.83
CA ALA A 120 -8.60 -3.26 -27.48
C ALA A 120 -10.06 -3.42 -27.03
N TYR A 121 -10.49 -2.68 -26.00
CA TYR A 121 -11.80 -2.84 -25.36
C TYR A 121 -12.54 -1.49 -25.29
N PRO A 122 -13.16 -1.03 -26.40
CA PRO A 122 -13.78 0.30 -26.47
C PRO A 122 -15.00 0.44 -25.56
N SER A 123 -15.71 -0.66 -25.28
CA SER A 123 -16.83 -0.69 -24.32
C SER A 123 -16.33 -0.55 -22.89
N ARG A 124 -16.76 0.51 -22.20
CA ARG A 124 -16.45 0.72 -20.77
C ARG A 124 -16.96 -0.43 -19.90
N ASN A 125 -18.12 -0.99 -20.22
CA ASN A 125 -18.68 -2.11 -19.46
C ASN A 125 -17.82 -3.36 -19.59
N ASP A 126 -17.27 -3.62 -20.79
CA ASP A 126 -16.41 -4.78 -21.02
C ASP A 126 -15.11 -4.63 -20.23
N ARG A 127 -14.52 -3.42 -20.20
CA ARG A 127 -13.35 -3.13 -19.36
C ARG A 127 -13.64 -3.35 -17.88
N GLY A 128 -14.74 -2.84 -17.36
CA GLY A 128 -15.12 -3.01 -15.94
C GLY A 128 -15.32 -4.48 -15.56
N ILE A 129 -16.01 -5.26 -16.40
CA ILE A 129 -16.15 -6.71 -16.20
C ILE A 129 -14.79 -7.40 -16.24
N MET A 130 -13.95 -7.05 -17.21
CA MET A 130 -12.63 -7.66 -17.37
C MET A 130 -11.75 -7.40 -16.15
N ILE A 131 -11.66 -6.14 -15.70
CA ILE A 131 -10.93 -5.75 -14.49
C ILE A 131 -11.41 -6.55 -13.29
N ALA A 132 -12.73 -6.65 -13.08
CA ALA A 132 -13.27 -7.44 -11.98
C ALA A 132 -12.91 -8.94 -12.09
N THR A 133 -12.96 -9.53 -13.28
CA THR A 133 -12.61 -10.94 -13.48
C THR A 133 -11.11 -11.23 -13.32
N MET A 134 -10.24 -10.22 -13.50
CA MET A 134 -8.80 -10.38 -13.29
C MET A 134 -8.41 -10.49 -11.81
N GLN A 135 -9.32 -10.27 -10.86
CA GLN A 135 -9.00 -10.35 -9.43
C GLN A 135 -8.33 -11.68 -9.05
N SER A 136 -8.81 -12.81 -9.60
CA SER A 136 -8.23 -14.13 -9.32
C SER A 136 -6.78 -14.28 -9.77
N ILE A 137 -6.34 -13.50 -10.76
CA ILE A 137 -4.94 -13.48 -11.20
C ILE A 137 -4.08 -12.77 -10.16
N TRP A 138 -4.63 -11.76 -9.46
CA TRP A 138 -3.89 -10.92 -8.53
C TRP A 138 -4.01 -11.32 -7.06
N ASP A 139 -4.92 -12.23 -6.72
CA ASP A 139 -5.20 -12.64 -5.33
C ASP A 139 -3.96 -13.08 -4.56
N SER A 140 -3.00 -13.76 -5.19
CA SER A 140 -1.76 -14.21 -4.52
C SER A 140 -0.83 -13.07 -4.10
N LEU A 141 -1.13 -11.82 -4.48
CA LEU A 141 -0.39 -10.61 -4.09
C LEU A 141 -1.32 -9.46 -3.68
N ASP A 142 -2.63 -9.68 -3.62
CA ASP A 142 -3.58 -8.67 -3.14
C ASP A 142 -3.62 -8.72 -1.62
N ALA A 143 -3.57 -7.55 -0.99
CA ALA A 143 -3.66 -7.43 0.46
C ALA A 143 -4.88 -8.14 1.05
N GLU A 144 -6.01 -8.21 0.31
CA GLU A 144 -7.22 -8.92 0.75
C GLU A 144 -6.98 -10.37 1.20
N THR A 145 -6.00 -11.05 0.59
CA THR A 145 -5.68 -12.45 0.90
C THR A 145 -4.99 -12.59 2.26
N PHE A 146 -4.24 -11.58 2.68
CA PHE A 146 -3.32 -11.65 3.82
C PHE A 146 -3.84 -10.92 5.05
N LEU A 147 -4.53 -9.79 4.85
CA LEU A 147 -5.05 -8.95 5.92
C LEU A 147 -5.90 -9.70 6.95
N PRO A 148 -6.80 -10.65 6.62
CA PRO A 148 -7.58 -11.37 7.64
C PRO A 148 -6.74 -12.23 8.59
N TYR A 149 -5.48 -12.50 8.25
CA TYR A 149 -4.59 -13.41 8.97
C TYR A 149 -3.39 -12.68 9.58
N HIS A 150 -3.37 -11.34 9.60
CA HIS A 150 -2.22 -10.58 10.08
C HIS A 150 -1.81 -10.94 11.52
N GLU A 151 -2.76 -11.17 12.43
CA GLU A 151 -2.46 -11.49 13.83
C GLU A 151 -1.98 -12.93 14.06
N ASN A 152 -2.64 -13.89 13.41
CA ASN A 152 -2.49 -15.32 13.75
C ASN A 152 -1.70 -16.11 12.70
N GLY A 153 -1.52 -15.53 11.51
CA GLY A 153 -0.94 -16.20 10.35
C GLY A 153 -1.71 -17.46 9.92
N ILE A 154 -1.06 -18.21 9.05
CA ILE A 154 -1.42 -19.58 8.68
C ILE A 154 -0.11 -20.37 8.60
N GLU A 155 0.03 -21.41 9.43
CA GLU A 155 1.28 -22.17 9.54
C GLU A 155 1.82 -22.63 8.18
N GLY A 156 3.05 -22.24 7.87
CA GLY A 156 3.73 -22.58 6.61
C GLY A 156 3.26 -21.83 5.37
N LEU A 157 2.29 -20.91 5.50
CA LEU A 157 1.71 -20.17 4.37
C LEU A 157 1.74 -18.65 4.55
N ILE A 158 1.29 -18.14 5.70
CA ILE A 158 1.19 -16.72 6.01
C ILE A 158 1.87 -16.48 7.36
N GLN A 159 2.92 -15.68 7.38
CA GLN A 159 3.52 -15.20 8.63
C GLN A 159 2.62 -14.14 9.26
N PRO A 160 2.48 -14.09 10.59
CA PRO A 160 1.90 -12.95 11.28
C PRO A 160 2.71 -11.67 11.01
N PHE A 161 2.03 -10.54 10.96
CA PHE A 161 2.65 -9.22 10.78
C PHE A 161 1.77 -8.12 11.39
N GLN A 162 2.41 -7.01 11.77
CA GLN A 162 1.75 -5.82 12.29
C GLN A 162 1.87 -4.66 11.29
N MET A 163 0.86 -3.82 11.22
CA MET A 163 0.84 -2.72 10.25
C MET A 163 0.16 -1.45 10.75
N LEU A 164 0.75 -0.32 10.41
CA LEU A 164 0.12 0.99 10.52
C LEU A 164 -0.24 1.50 9.12
N TYR A 165 -1.52 1.71 8.86
CA TYR A 165 -1.97 2.47 7.69
C TYR A 165 -1.94 3.96 7.99
N ILE A 166 -1.23 4.73 7.18
CA ILE A 166 -1.29 6.20 7.19
C ILE A 166 -1.83 6.61 5.83
N THR A 167 -3.01 7.22 5.78
CA THR A 167 -3.65 7.59 4.52
C THR A 167 -4.08 9.04 4.48
N SER A 168 -4.31 9.56 3.28
CA SER A 168 -4.70 10.95 3.04
C SER A 168 -6.11 11.01 2.47
N MET A 169 -6.95 11.87 3.02
CA MET A 169 -8.29 12.12 2.50
C MET A 169 -8.20 12.72 1.10
N ASN A 170 -9.13 12.30 0.25
CA ASN A 170 -9.22 12.70 -1.16
C ASN A 170 -8.00 12.29 -2.02
N ASP A 171 -7.16 11.36 -1.54
CA ASP A 171 -6.21 10.64 -2.37
C ASP A 171 -6.95 9.74 -3.35
N PHE A 172 -6.77 10.00 -4.65
CA PHE A 172 -7.29 9.17 -5.74
C PHE A 172 -6.17 8.60 -6.63
N GLN A 173 -4.91 8.56 -6.18
CA GLN A 173 -3.93 7.62 -6.75
C GLN A 173 -4.17 6.23 -6.18
N VAL A 174 -4.42 6.15 -4.86
CA VAL A 174 -4.99 5.00 -4.16
C VAL A 174 -6.18 5.50 -3.36
N SER A 175 -7.40 5.16 -3.79
CA SER A 175 -8.62 5.75 -3.20
C SER A 175 -8.72 5.51 -1.69
N THR A 176 -9.20 6.49 -0.92
CA THR A 176 -9.53 6.28 0.52
C THR A 176 -10.45 5.06 0.72
N LEU A 177 -11.35 4.77 -0.22
CA LEU A 177 -12.20 3.57 -0.21
C LEU A 177 -11.40 2.25 -0.21
N SER A 178 -10.25 2.21 -0.89
CA SER A 178 -9.32 1.07 -0.88
C SER A 178 -8.68 0.90 0.49
N CYS A 179 -8.33 1.99 1.18
CA CYS A 179 -7.86 1.95 2.56
C CYS A 179 -8.97 1.51 3.52
N ASP A 180 -10.16 2.10 3.44
CA ASP A 180 -11.34 1.71 4.23
C ASP A 180 -11.67 0.23 4.12
N ARG A 181 -11.49 -0.33 2.91
CA ARG A 181 -11.65 -1.77 2.68
C ARG A 181 -10.57 -2.57 3.38
N ALA A 182 -9.29 -2.19 3.23
CA ALA A 182 -8.16 -2.86 3.87
C ALA A 182 -8.32 -2.93 5.40
N VAL A 183 -8.64 -1.80 6.02
CA VAL A 183 -8.74 -1.71 7.48
C VAL A 183 -9.90 -2.55 8.02
N ARG A 184 -11.04 -2.60 7.30
CA ARG A 184 -12.16 -3.49 7.64
C ARG A 184 -11.81 -4.95 7.45
N THR A 185 -11.12 -5.30 6.37
CA THR A 185 -10.68 -6.67 6.11
C THR A 185 -9.70 -7.15 7.19
N ALA A 186 -8.84 -6.27 7.69
CA ALA A 186 -7.89 -6.58 8.76
C ALA A 186 -8.50 -6.53 10.17
N GLY A 187 -9.63 -5.83 10.36
CA GLY A 187 -10.25 -5.64 11.66
C GLY A 187 -9.43 -4.76 12.62
N ILE A 188 -8.69 -3.79 12.08
CA ILE A 188 -7.79 -2.92 12.88
C ILE A 188 -8.50 -1.67 13.39
N GLN A 189 -7.98 -1.06 14.45
CA GLN A 189 -8.57 0.12 15.08
C GLN A 189 -8.17 1.41 14.34
N ASN A 190 -9.05 2.41 14.36
CA ASN A 190 -8.80 3.75 13.86
C ASN A 190 -8.54 4.71 15.03
N LEU A 191 -7.49 5.53 14.91
CA LEU A 191 -7.17 6.54 15.90
C LEU A 191 -8.25 7.63 15.93
N GLU A 192 -8.69 8.03 17.13
CA GLU A 192 -9.81 8.98 17.31
C GLU A 192 -9.54 10.36 16.69
N SER A 193 -8.27 10.79 16.66
CA SER A 193 -7.84 12.05 16.02
C SER A 193 -7.86 12.01 14.48
N SER A 194 -8.09 10.85 13.86
CA SER A 194 -8.39 10.77 12.43
C SER A 194 -9.61 11.67 12.12
N PRO A 195 -9.55 12.55 11.11
CA PRO A 195 -10.70 13.34 10.66
C PRO A 195 -11.75 12.49 9.94
N TRP A 196 -11.40 11.26 9.53
CA TRP A 196 -12.29 10.31 8.89
C TRP A 196 -12.43 9.02 9.70
N HIS A 197 -13.67 8.62 9.92
CA HIS A 197 -14.04 7.41 10.65
C HIS A 197 -14.86 6.50 9.72
N PRO A 198 -14.23 5.53 9.03
CA PRO A 198 -14.93 4.65 8.11
C PRO A 198 -15.94 3.78 8.85
N TRP A 199 -17.09 3.54 8.21
CA TRP A 199 -18.11 2.66 8.79
C TRP A 199 -17.54 1.27 9.10
N GLY A 200 -17.90 0.73 10.27
CA GLY A 200 -17.55 -0.63 10.69
C GLY A 200 -16.12 -0.78 11.20
N VAL A 201 -15.46 0.31 11.58
CA VAL A 201 -14.11 0.33 12.17
C VAL A 201 -14.18 0.97 13.55
N ASP A 202 -13.62 0.30 14.56
CA ASP A 202 -13.65 0.77 15.94
C ASP A 202 -12.68 1.94 16.15
N LEU A 203 -13.08 2.88 17.00
CA LEU A 203 -12.28 4.06 17.38
C LEU A 203 -11.54 3.82 18.69
N THR A 204 -10.34 4.37 18.79
CA THR A 204 -9.54 4.38 20.02
C THR A 204 -8.80 5.69 20.19
N SER A 205 -8.75 6.21 21.42
CA SER A 205 -8.05 7.45 21.74
C SER A 205 -6.52 7.32 21.69
N GLY A 206 -6.01 6.09 21.50
CA GLY A 206 -4.59 5.77 21.55
C GLY A 206 -4.01 5.72 22.98
N PRO A 207 -2.74 5.29 23.12
CA PRO A 207 -1.93 4.69 22.06
C PRO A 207 -2.50 3.33 21.60
N ILE A 208 -2.19 2.93 20.38
CA ILE A 208 -2.59 1.61 19.83
C ILE A 208 -1.35 0.71 19.81
N GLU A 209 -1.39 -0.43 20.50
CA GLU A 209 -0.35 -1.45 20.40
C GLU A 209 -0.65 -2.37 19.20
N GLY A 210 0.34 -2.58 18.31
CA GLY A 210 0.18 -3.38 17.11
C GLY A 210 -0.52 -2.63 15.97
N SER A 211 -1.40 -3.31 15.25
CA SER A 211 -1.94 -2.80 13.99
C SER A 211 -3.04 -1.73 14.16
N GLY A 212 -3.04 -0.72 13.29
CA GLY A 212 -4.04 0.35 13.29
C GLY A 212 -4.03 1.21 12.03
N VAL A 213 -4.93 2.18 11.97
CA VAL A 213 -5.01 3.16 10.89
C VAL A 213 -5.13 4.58 11.44
N VAL A 214 -4.50 5.51 10.74
CA VAL A 214 -4.69 6.95 10.91
C VAL A 214 -4.96 7.60 9.56
N TYR A 215 -6.06 8.34 9.49
CA TYR A 215 -6.42 9.15 8.34
C TYR A 215 -5.91 10.58 8.58
N PHE A 216 -5.36 11.21 7.56
CA PHE A 216 -4.99 12.62 7.57
C PHE A 216 -5.83 13.36 6.54
N ASP A 217 -6.23 14.59 6.83
CA ASP A 217 -6.97 15.43 5.89
C ASP A 217 -6.19 16.71 5.57
N GLY A 218 -5.91 16.90 4.27
CA GLY A 218 -5.21 18.05 3.74
C GLY A 218 -6.12 19.16 3.23
N ASP A 219 -7.44 19.07 3.45
CA ASP A 219 -8.48 19.96 2.90
C ASP A 219 -8.48 20.00 1.35
N PHE A 220 -8.13 18.86 0.72
CA PHE A 220 -8.22 18.71 -0.73
C PHE A 220 -9.70 18.63 -1.15
N PRO A 221 -10.04 19.04 -2.39
CA PRO A 221 -11.41 18.94 -2.90
C PRO A 221 -11.99 17.54 -2.82
N GLU A 222 -13.31 17.48 -2.67
CA GLU A 222 -14.04 16.23 -2.70
C GLU A 222 -13.89 15.51 -4.05
N VAL A 223 -13.70 14.21 -3.93
CA VAL A 223 -13.57 13.27 -5.03
C VAL A 223 -14.92 12.89 -5.64
N PRO A 224 -14.96 12.41 -6.90
CA PRO A 224 -16.20 11.92 -7.50
C PRO A 224 -16.79 10.73 -6.71
N VAL A 225 -18.10 10.78 -6.45
CA VAL A 225 -18.84 9.68 -5.79
C VAL A 225 -18.92 8.41 -6.66
N GLY A 226 -18.83 8.58 -7.98
CA GLY A 226 -18.91 7.48 -8.94
C GLY A 226 -17.63 6.63 -9.01
N ASN A 227 -17.68 5.53 -9.77
CA ASN A 227 -16.49 4.75 -10.11
C ASN A 227 -15.72 5.45 -11.25
N LEU A 228 -15.09 6.57 -10.91
CA LEU A 228 -14.35 7.43 -11.83
C LEU A 228 -13.07 7.90 -11.17
N ALA A 229 -12.03 8.12 -11.98
CA ALA A 229 -10.80 8.72 -11.51
C ALA A 229 -11.02 10.15 -11.02
N GLY A 230 -10.22 10.55 -10.03
CA GLY A 230 -10.15 11.95 -9.58
C GLY A 230 -9.42 12.84 -10.59
N SER A 231 -9.51 14.16 -10.38
CA SER A 231 -8.65 15.14 -11.06
C SER A 231 -7.16 14.82 -10.91
N LEU A 232 -6.43 14.90 -12.03
CA LEU A 232 -4.96 14.84 -12.04
C LEU A 232 -4.30 16.05 -11.39
N ASP A 233 -5.00 17.19 -11.37
CA ASP A 233 -4.45 18.48 -10.95
C ASP A 233 -4.19 18.52 -9.44
N TYR A 234 -5.08 17.92 -8.63
CA TYR A 234 -5.02 18.07 -7.16
C TYR A 234 -5.15 16.78 -6.35
N HIS A 235 -5.83 15.73 -6.81
CA HIS A 235 -5.95 14.52 -5.98
C HIS A 235 -4.64 13.70 -5.90
N SER A 236 -3.76 13.84 -6.90
CA SER A 236 -2.40 13.27 -6.82
C SER A 236 -1.53 14.00 -5.78
N HIS A 237 -1.89 15.24 -5.41
CA HIS A 237 -1.20 15.98 -4.35
C HIS A 237 -1.54 15.44 -2.96
N ALA A 238 -2.79 15.04 -2.71
CA ALA A 238 -3.18 14.38 -1.46
C ALA A 238 -2.35 13.12 -1.19
N HIS A 239 -2.09 12.33 -2.23
CA HIS A 239 -1.23 11.13 -2.17
C HIS A 239 0.22 11.46 -1.78
N GLY A 240 0.76 12.54 -2.35
CA GLY A 240 2.18 12.88 -2.23
C GLY A 240 2.54 13.69 -0.98
N GLN A 241 1.70 14.67 -0.63
CA GLN A 241 2.02 15.73 0.34
C GLN A 241 2.00 15.25 1.79
N ILE A 242 1.16 14.28 2.13
CA ILE A 242 1.10 13.70 3.47
C ILE A 242 2.47 13.20 3.98
N ARG A 243 3.37 12.76 3.09
CA ARG A 243 4.72 12.31 3.45
C ARG A 243 5.61 13.40 4.04
N GLY A 244 5.32 14.66 3.74
CA GLY A 244 6.01 15.82 4.29
C GLY A 244 5.41 16.33 5.60
N VAL A 245 4.29 15.76 6.06
CA VAL A 245 3.58 16.20 7.27
C VAL A 245 4.29 15.65 8.51
N PRO A 246 4.75 16.52 9.43
CA PRO A 246 5.52 16.09 10.59
C PRO A 246 4.87 15.06 11.48
N GLU A 247 3.60 15.26 11.75
CA GLU A 247 2.78 14.40 12.57
C GLU A 247 2.74 12.98 11.97
N ALA A 248 2.48 12.88 10.66
CA ALA A 248 2.44 11.60 9.95
C ALA A 248 3.80 10.88 9.94
N TYR A 249 4.90 11.58 9.64
CA TYR A 249 6.21 10.90 9.53
C TYR A 249 6.75 10.50 10.90
N ASN A 250 6.56 11.32 11.94
CA ASN A 250 6.97 10.98 13.30
C ASN A 250 6.19 9.74 13.78
N MET A 251 4.88 9.72 13.58
CA MET A 251 4.02 8.58 13.94
C MET A 251 4.46 7.30 13.23
N GLY A 252 4.72 7.38 11.92
CA GLY A 252 5.21 6.23 11.14
C GLY A 252 6.54 5.69 11.65
N PHE A 253 7.54 6.55 11.88
CA PHE A 253 8.86 6.10 12.33
C PHE A 253 8.88 5.63 13.78
N GLU A 254 8.13 6.30 14.68
CA GLU A 254 7.95 5.82 16.06
C GLU A 254 7.25 4.46 16.09
N TYR A 255 6.28 4.22 15.20
CA TYR A 255 5.64 2.92 15.07
C TYR A 255 6.61 1.84 14.61
N LEU A 256 7.47 2.10 13.61
CA LEU A 256 8.48 1.12 13.17
C LEU A 256 9.42 0.75 14.32
N ASP A 257 9.88 1.72 15.10
CA ASP A 257 10.76 1.48 16.26
C ASP A 257 10.05 0.73 17.40
N SER A 258 8.83 1.16 17.77
CA SER A 258 8.18 0.74 19.02
C SER A 258 7.07 -0.30 18.87
N GLY A 259 6.41 -0.36 17.71
CA GLY A 259 5.18 -1.13 17.49
C GLY A 259 3.94 -0.48 18.10
N ILE A 260 4.05 0.78 18.51
CA ILE A 260 2.99 1.55 19.16
C ILE A 260 2.66 2.74 18.28
N ILE A 261 1.37 2.89 17.95
CA ILE A 261 0.84 4.05 17.25
C ILE A 261 0.58 5.12 18.31
N ILE A 262 1.47 6.11 18.37
CA ILE A 262 1.37 7.27 19.24
C ILE A 262 0.68 8.39 18.47
N ASP A 263 -0.33 9.01 19.08
CA ASP A 263 -0.99 10.17 18.49
C ASP A 263 -0.04 11.37 18.50
N THR A 264 0.42 11.76 17.31
CA THR A 264 1.27 12.93 17.09
C THR A 264 0.48 14.15 16.63
N CYS A 265 -0.83 14.02 16.45
CA CYS A 265 -1.72 15.07 15.96
C CYS A 265 -2.14 16.01 17.10
N ASN A 266 -2.30 17.30 16.81
CA ASN A 266 -2.84 18.28 17.75
C ASN A 266 -4.38 18.35 17.60
N ASP A 267 -5.09 17.53 18.38
CA ASP A 267 -6.55 17.33 18.38
C ASP A 267 -7.11 16.58 17.16
N SER A 268 -6.68 16.93 15.94
CA SER A 268 -7.10 16.27 14.70
C SER A 268 -5.93 16.15 13.73
N CYS A 269 -5.85 15.04 13.00
CA CYS A 269 -4.82 14.80 11.98
C CYS A 269 -5.11 15.56 10.68
N THR A 270 -5.09 16.90 10.75
CA THR A 270 -5.30 17.80 9.61
C THR A 270 -4.03 18.55 9.23
N PHE A 271 -3.84 18.84 7.95
CA PHE A 271 -2.76 19.69 7.44
C PHE A 271 -3.27 20.60 6.31
N GLU A 272 -2.50 21.63 5.94
CA GLU A 272 -2.84 22.51 4.81
C GLU A 272 -2.23 21.97 3.52
N GLY A 273 -3.06 21.36 2.66
CA GLY A 273 -2.66 20.88 1.35
C GLY A 273 -2.53 22.01 0.32
N VAL A 274 -1.59 21.86 -0.62
CA VAL A 274 -1.45 22.75 -1.78
C VAL A 274 -2.07 22.08 -3.00
N TRP A 275 -3.05 22.74 -3.61
CA TRP A 275 -3.92 22.18 -4.66
C TRP A 275 -4.00 23.04 -5.93
N ASP A 276 -3.41 24.24 -5.90
CA ASP A 276 -3.38 25.24 -6.99
C ASP A 276 -2.09 25.18 -7.85
#